data_AF-A0A1H3GM99-F1
#
_entry.id   AF-A0A1H3GM99-F1
#
_cell.length_a   1.000
_cell.length_b   1.000
_cell.length_c   1.000
_cell.angle_alpha   90.00
_cell.angle_beta   90.00
_cell.angle_gamma   90.00
#
_symmetry.space_group_name_H-M   'P 1'
#
loop_
_entity.id
_entity.type
_entity.pdbx_description
1 polymer ?
#
loop_
_entity_poly.entity_id
_entity_poly.type
_entity_poly.pdbx_seq_one_letter_code
_entity_poly.pdbx_strand_id
1 'polypeptide(L)'
;MPGDPLLLLHVTAGTAGLLLGPVWLAARLAGARGRVAAGGYQVAVAGVAASGAVLALSAPGLAWLLAVAVATQGLAVAGALARRRGWRHWRTLQPHLLGGSYVALVTGLLVAATGNPVWWVLPALAGQLPIAVAKRRLHGAGAAAGPAGQPARSTSAR
;
A
#
# COMPACT_ATOMS: atom_id res chain seq x y z
N MET A 1 7.28 -10.16 -33.14
CA MET A 1 8.05 -9.28 -32.24
C MET A 1 8.21 -10.00 -30.92
N PRO A 2 9.34 -10.68 -30.65
CA PRO A 2 9.59 -11.20 -29.32
C PRO A 2 9.62 -9.99 -28.37
N GLY A 3 8.67 -9.93 -27.44
CA GLY A 3 8.64 -8.88 -26.44
C GLY A 3 9.92 -8.96 -25.62
N ASP A 4 10.56 -7.82 -25.40
CA ASP A 4 11.70 -7.69 -24.50
C ASP A 4 11.39 -8.44 -23.19
N PRO A 5 12.15 -9.48 -22.81
CA PRO A 5 11.88 -10.29 -21.62
C PRO A 5 11.80 -9.43 -20.35
N LEU A 6 12.50 -8.29 -20.31
CA LEU A 6 12.41 -7.32 -19.23
C LEU A 6 11.04 -6.64 -19.16
N LEU A 7 10.50 -6.25 -20.31
CA LEU A 7 9.16 -5.66 -20.41
C LEU A 7 8.09 -6.68 -20.03
N LEU A 8 8.23 -7.93 -20.47
CA LEU A 8 7.30 -9.00 -20.12
C LEU A 8 7.32 -9.28 -18.61
N LEU A 9 8.52 -9.30 -18.00
CA LEU A 9 8.67 -9.40 -16.55
C LEU A 9 8.01 -8.21 -15.84
N HIS A 10 8.23 -6.98 -16.33
CA HIS A 10 7.65 -5.78 -15.75
C HIS A 10 6.11 -5.81 -15.77
N VAL A 11 5.53 -6.12 -16.92
CA VAL A 11 4.07 -6.19 -17.12
C VAL A 11 3.47 -7.30 -16.25
N THR A 12 4.02 -8.52 -16.29
CA THR A 12 3.49 -9.64 -15.51
C THR A 12 3.60 -9.40 -14.00
N ALA A 13 4.72 -8.83 -13.54
CA ALA A 13 4.87 -8.42 -12.14
C ALA A 13 3.86 -7.31 -11.77
N GLY A 14 3.63 -6.33 -12.66
CA GLY A 14 2.66 -5.26 -12.43
C GLY A 14 1.24 -5.77 -12.32
N THR A 15 0.83 -6.63 -13.25
CA THR A 15 -0.48 -7.30 -13.21
C THR A 15 -0.63 -8.12 -11.93
N ALA A 16 0.39 -8.89 -11.54
CA ALA A 16 0.36 -9.65 -10.30
C ALA A 16 0.21 -8.73 -9.08
N GLY A 17 0.94 -7.61 -9.01
CA GLY A 17 0.84 -6.65 -7.92
C GLY A 17 -0.55 -6.01 -7.83
N LEU A 18 -1.12 -5.64 -8.98
CA LEU A 18 -2.45 -5.04 -9.08
C LEU A 18 -3.58 -5.99 -8.67
N LEU A 19 -3.42 -7.30 -8.90
CA LEU A 19 -4.41 -8.31 -8.49
C LEU A 19 -4.22 -8.74 -7.04
N LEU A 20 -2.98 -8.96 -6.60
CA LEU A 20 -2.69 -9.49 -5.27
C LEU A 20 -2.96 -8.49 -4.15
N GLY A 21 -2.87 -7.18 -4.41
CA GLY A 21 -3.25 -6.13 -3.45
C GLY A 21 -4.73 -6.21 -3.02
N PRO A 22 -5.69 -6.12 -3.97
CA PRO A 22 -7.12 -6.30 -3.71
C PRO A 22 -7.48 -7.67 -3.14
N VAL A 23 -6.87 -8.75 -3.65
CA VAL A 23 -7.10 -10.11 -3.12
C VAL A 23 -6.68 -10.20 -1.67
N TRP A 24 -5.52 -9.63 -1.31
CA TRP A 24 -5.07 -9.59 0.07
C TRP A 24 -6.03 -8.78 0.95
N LEU A 25 -6.49 -7.62 0.48
CA LEU A 25 -7.44 -6.78 1.20
C LEU A 25 -8.78 -7.50 1.40
N ALA A 26 -9.33 -8.12 0.36
CA ALA A 26 -10.58 -8.89 0.42
C ALA A 26 -10.47 -10.05 1.41
N ALA A 27 -9.37 -10.81 1.37
CA ALA A 27 -9.11 -11.88 2.33
C ALA A 27 -9.07 -11.36 3.77
N ARG A 28 -8.46 -10.19 4.00
CA ARG A 28 -8.42 -9.53 5.32
C ARG A 28 -9.79 -9.10 5.81
N LEU A 29 -10.64 -8.57 4.92
CA LEU A 29 -12.02 -8.19 5.22
C LEU A 29 -12.89 -9.42 5.54
N ALA A 30 -12.61 -10.56 4.91
CA ALA A 30 -13.24 -11.85 5.21
C ALA A 30 -12.67 -12.55 6.46
N GLY A 31 -11.80 -11.90 7.23
CA GLY A 31 -11.20 -12.47 8.46
C GLY A 31 -10.01 -13.40 8.25
N ALA A 32 -9.62 -13.67 7.01
CA ALA A 32 -8.44 -14.48 6.71
C ALA A 32 -7.12 -13.69 6.89
N ARG A 33 -6.03 -14.43 7.14
CA ARG A 33 -4.68 -13.83 7.31
C ARG A 33 -4.09 -13.33 5.99
N GLY A 34 -4.47 -13.92 4.85
CA GLY A 34 -4.02 -13.50 3.51
C GLY A 34 -2.49 -13.57 3.30
N ARG A 35 -1.75 -14.42 4.02
CA ARG A 35 -0.27 -14.40 4.03
C ARG A 35 0.35 -14.64 2.66
N VAL A 36 -0.22 -15.56 1.86
CA VAL A 36 0.26 -15.89 0.51
C VAL A 36 0.11 -14.68 -0.41
N ALA A 37 -1.09 -14.09 -0.49
CA ALA A 37 -1.33 -12.88 -1.27
C ALA A 37 -0.44 -11.71 -0.84
N ALA A 38 -0.24 -11.55 0.48
CA ALA A 38 0.66 -10.52 1.01
C ALA A 38 2.14 -10.74 0.64
N GLY A 39 2.58 -12.00 0.56
CA GLY A 39 3.92 -12.36 0.11
C GLY A 39 4.08 -12.15 -1.39
N GLY A 40 3.14 -12.65 -2.18
CA GLY A 40 3.12 -12.47 -3.62
C GLY A 40 3.07 -11.01 -4.03
N TYR A 41 2.27 -10.17 -3.36
CA TYR A 41 2.26 -8.72 -3.58
C TYR A 41 3.65 -8.10 -3.39
N GLN A 42 4.39 -8.50 -2.36
CA GLN A 42 5.74 -7.97 -2.11
C GLN A 42 6.74 -8.39 -3.19
N VAL A 43 6.68 -9.65 -3.62
CA VAL A 43 7.51 -10.15 -4.74
C VAL A 43 7.17 -9.40 -6.03
N ALA A 44 5.88 -9.18 -6.29
CA ALA A 44 5.41 -8.45 -7.47
C ALA A 44 5.86 -6.99 -7.49
N VAL A 45 5.71 -6.25 -6.37
CA VAL A 45 6.18 -4.87 -6.25
C VAL A 45 7.70 -4.79 -6.42
N ALA A 46 8.44 -5.73 -5.82
CA ALA A 46 9.89 -5.79 -6.00
C ALA A 46 10.29 -6.04 -7.46
N GLY A 47 9.60 -6.96 -8.14
CA GLY A 47 9.80 -7.26 -9.55
C GLY A 47 9.53 -6.06 -10.45
N VAL A 48 8.41 -5.35 -10.24
CA VAL A 48 8.10 -4.10 -10.95
C VAL A 48 9.12 -3.01 -10.69
N ALA A 49 9.50 -2.79 -9.43
CA ALA A 49 10.43 -1.73 -9.08
C ALA A 49 11.81 -1.98 -9.69
N ALA A 50 12.31 -3.22 -9.64
CA ALA A 50 13.58 -3.59 -10.23
C ALA A 50 13.55 -3.49 -11.76
N SER A 51 12.57 -4.12 -12.41
CA SER A 51 12.45 -4.07 -13.87
C SER A 51 12.20 -2.65 -14.39
N GLY A 52 11.36 -1.87 -13.70
CA GLY A 52 11.09 -0.47 -14.03
C GLY A 52 12.31 0.44 -13.85
N ALA A 53 13.14 0.20 -12.83
CA ALA A 53 14.39 0.91 -12.65
C ALA A 53 15.37 0.65 -13.81
N VAL A 54 15.51 -0.60 -14.24
CA VAL A 54 16.34 -0.95 -15.40
C VAL A 54 15.81 -0.25 -16.67
N LEU A 55 14.51 -0.35 -16.94
CA LEU A 55 13.87 0.31 -18.09
C LEU A 55 14.06 1.84 -18.06
N ALA A 56 13.94 2.46 -16.90
CA ALA A 56 14.12 3.90 -16.73
C ALA A 56 15.57 4.36 -16.95
N LEU A 57 16.55 3.53 -16.60
CA LEU A 57 17.97 3.81 -16.84
C LEU A 57 18.35 3.61 -18.31
N SER A 58 17.68 2.70 -19.01
CA SER A 58 17.91 2.44 -20.43
C SER A 58 17.29 3.47 -21.37
N ALA A 59 16.45 4.39 -20.85
CA ALA A 59 15.71 5.36 -21.65
C ALA A 59 15.97 6.82 -21.19
N PRO A 60 16.47 7.69 -22.08
CA PRO A 60 16.68 9.11 -21.76
C PRO A 60 15.38 9.79 -21.31
N GLY A 61 15.44 10.58 -20.23
CA GLY A 61 14.30 11.35 -19.73
C GLY A 61 13.36 10.61 -18.77
N LEU A 62 13.57 9.32 -18.52
CA LEU A 62 12.75 8.52 -17.60
C LEU A 62 13.40 8.29 -16.22
N ALA A 63 14.63 8.78 -16.00
CA ALA A 63 15.36 8.59 -14.74
C ALA A 63 14.61 9.10 -13.50
N TRP A 64 13.71 10.09 -13.63
CA TRP A 64 12.87 10.55 -12.51
C TRP A 64 11.94 9.44 -11.97
N LEU A 65 11.60 8.43 -12.78
CA LEU A 65 10.83 7.27 -12.36
C LEU A 65 11.58 6.38 -11.36
N LEU A 66 12.92 6.48 -11.27
CA LEU A 66 13.70 5.79 -10.23
C LEU A 66 13.25 6.22 -8.84
N ALA A 67 13.01 7.52 -8.64
CA ALA A 67 12.52 8.03 -7.36
C ALA A 67 11.15 7.43 -7.02
N VAL A 68 10.28 7.25 -8.01
CA VAL A 68 8.97 6.62 -7.85
C VAL A 68 9.11 5.14 -7.51
N ALA A 69 10.00 4.42 -8.21
CA ALA A 69 10.27 3.00 -7.95
C ALA A 69 10.81 2.78 -6.53
N VAL A 70 11.79 3.59 -6.11
CA VAL A 70 12.37 3.55 -4.77
C VAL A 70 11.33 3.87 -3.71
N ALA A 71 10.54 4.94 -3.89
CA ALA A 71 9.49 5.30 -2.94
C ALA A 71 8.42 4.20 -2.81
N THR A 72 7.97 3.64 -3.94
CA THR A 72 6.98 2.56 -3.98
C THR A 72 7.47 1.33 -3.24
N GLN A 73 8.71 0.90 -3.52
CA GLN A 73 9.32 -0.25 -2.87
C GLN A 73 9.57 0.01 -1.38
N GLY A 74 10.04 1.20 -1.03
CA GLY A 74 10.25 1.61 0.36
C GLY A 74 8.96 1.53 1.18
N LEU A 75 7.85 2.04 0.63
CA LEU A 75 6.52 1.96 1.25
C LEU A 75 6.05 0.50 1.41
N ALA A 76 6.23 -0.32 0.37
CA ALA A 76 5.83 -1.73 0.41
C ALA A 76 6.62 -2.51 1.47
N VAL A 77 7.95 -2.33 1.52
CA VAL A 77 8.84 -2.99 2.49
C VAL A 77 8.55 -2.50 3.91
N ALA A 78 8.41 -1.19 4.12
CA ALA A 78 8.04 -0.63 5.43
C ALA A 78 6.70 -1.20 5.90
N GLY A 79 5.72 -1.31 5.01
CA GLY A 79 4.43 -1.95 5.29
C GLY A 79 4.58 -3.42 5.69
N ALA A 80 5.36 -4.20 4.95
CA ALA A 80 5.61 -5.60 5.29
C ALA A 80 6.32 -5.76 6.63
N LEU A 81 7.29 -4.90 6.93
CA LEU A 81 8.07 -4.96 8.16
C LEU A 81 7.21 -4.58 9.36
N ALA A 82 6.43 -3.50 9.28
CA ALA A 82 5.53 -3.08 10.33
C ALA A 82 4.47 -4.15 10.65
N ARG A 83 3.99 -4.87 9.63
CA ARG A 83 3.12 -6.06 9.80
C ARG A 83 3.84 -7.21 10.51
N ARG A 84 5.04 -7.59 10.03
CA ARG A 84 5.80 -8.74 10.57
C ARG A 84 6.25 -8.51 12.01
N ARG A 85 6.63 -7.28 12.36
CA ARG A 85 7.05 -6.87 13.70
C ARG A 85 5.89 -6.48 14.63
N GLY A 86 4.65 -6.55 14.15
CA GLY A 86 3.46 -6.27 14.97
C GLY A 86 3.45 -4.87 15.60
N TRP A 87 3.83 -3.84 14.84
CA TRP A 87 3.91 -2.47 15.36
C TRP A 87 2.59 -2.02 16.00
N ARG A 88 2.66 -1.35 17.16
CA ARG A 88 1.48 -0.88 17.91
C ARG A 88 0.54 -0.01 17.04
N HIS A 89 1.12 0.81 16.15
CA HIS A 89 0.40 1.68 15.23
C HIS A 89 0.15 1.06 13.84
N TRP A 90 0.30 -0.25 13.69
CA TRP A 90 0.15 -0.92 12.38
C TRP A 90 -1.19 -0.60 11.72
N ARG A 91 -2.29 -0.58 12.48
CA ARG A 91 -3.63 -0.29 11.95
C ARG A 91 -3.75 1.12 11.35
N THR A 92 -3.05 2.11 11.90
CA THR A 92 -3.07 3.49 11.40
C THR A 92 -2.04 3.72 10.28
N LEU A 93 -0.91 2.99 10.31
CA LEU A 93 0.14 3.08 9.30
C LEU A 93 -0.15 2.26 8.04
N GLN A 94 -0.86 1.15 8.15
CA GLN A 94 -1.13 0.23 7.04
C GLN A 94 -1.74 0.92 5.80
N PRO A 95 -2.76 1.79 5.91
CA PRO A 95 -3.32 2.49 4.75
C PRO A 95 -2.30 3.38 4.04
N HIS A 96 -1.38 4.01 4.78
CA HIS A 96 -0.36 4.89 4.20
C HIS A 96 0.76 4.09 3.54
N LEU A 97 1.25 3.04 4.20
CA LEU A 97 2.36 2.23 3.70
C LEU A 97 1.93 1.33 2.54
N LEU A 98 1.00 0.40 2.80
CA LEU A 98 0.57 -0.55 1.77
C LEU A 98 -0.39 0.09 0.77
N GLY A 99 -1.32 0.92 1.22
CA GLY A 99 -2.21 1.65 0.32
C GLY A 99 -1.44 2.66 -0.55
N GLY A 100 -0.46 3.36 0.01
CA GLY A 100 0.43 4.25 -0.76
C GLY A 100 1.23 3.50 -1.83
N SER A 101 1.80 2.35 -1.50
CA SER A 101 2.51 1.51 -2.49
C SER A 101 1.60 1.05 -3.64
N TYR A 102 0.32 0.74 -3.33
CA TYR A 102 -0.65 0.32 -4.33
C TYR A 102 -1.10 1.48 -5.22
N VAL A 103 -1.36 2.65 -4.63
CA VAL A 103 -1.65 3.88 -5.39
C VAL A 103 -0.51 4.19 -6.35
N ALA A 104 0.74 4.09 -5.89
CA ALA A 104 1.90 4.31 -6.75
C ALA A 104 1.99 3.31 -7.93
N LEU A 105 1.64 2.03 -7.71
CA LEU A 105 1.53 1.04 -8.80
C LEU A 105 0.46 1.41 -9.84
N VAL A 106 -0.76 1.74 -9.38
CA VAL A 106 -1.85 2.14 -10.28
C VAL A 106 -1.47 3.40 -11.06
N THR A 107 -0.85 4.36 -10.38
CA THR A 107 -0.33 5.57 -11.00
C THR A 107 0.70 5.27 -12.09
N GLY A 108 1.67 4.39 -11.79
CA GLY A 108 2.68 3.95 -12.76
C GLY A 108 2.05 3.32 -14.00
N LEU A 109 1.05 2.46 -13.82
CA LEU A 109 0.29 1.87 -14.93
C LEU A 109 -0.40 2.94 -15.78
N LEU A 110 -1.10 3.89 -15.16
CA LEU A 110 -1.85 4.91 -15.88
C LEU A 110 -0.93 5.82 -16.70
N VAL A 111 0.20 6.25 -16.12
CA VAL A 111 1.19 7.06 -16.84
C VAL A 111 1.81 6.28 -17.99
N ALA A 112 2.17 5.01 -17.77
CA ALA A 112 2.73 4.17 -18.83
C ALA A 112 1.74 3.92 -19.97
N ALA A 113 0.45 3.72 -19.66
CA ALA A 113 -0.59 3.46 -20.65
C ALA A 113 -1.00 4.69 -21.44
N THR A 114 -0.93 5.89 -20.85
CA THR A 114 -1.42 7.13 -21.46
C THR A 114 -0.32 8.06 -21.96
N GLY A 115 0.92 7.87 -21.50
CA GLY A 115 2.03 8.79 -21.75
C GLY A 115 1.88 10.16 -21.09
N ASN A 116 0.82 10.40 -20.30
CA ASN A 116 0.52 11.70 -19.74
C ASN A 116 0.60 11.69 -18.20
N PRO A 117 1.49 12.49 -17.58
CA PRO A 117 1.67 12.53 -16.13
C PRO A 117 0.46 13.05 -15.35
N VAL A 118 -0.50 13.76 -16.01
CA VAL A 118 -1.70 14.29 -15.34
C VAL A 118 -2.56 13.19 -14.71
N TRP A 119 -2.47 11.96 -15.24
CA TRP A 119 -3.17 10.80 -14.70
C TRP A 119 -2.68 10.37 -13.31
N TRP A 120 -1.64 11.01 -12.76
CA TRP A 120 -1.28 10.95 -11.34
C TRP A 120 -2.40 11.35 -10.39
N VAL A 121 -3.26 12.27 -10.81
CA VAL A 121 -4.24 12.92 -9.92
C VAL A 121 -5.34 11.93 -9.50
N LEU A 122 -5.82 11.09 -10.42
CA LEU A 122 -6.95 10.20 -10.17
C LEU A 122 -6.72 9.18 -9.03
N PRO A 123 -5.69 8.31 -9.08
CA PRO A 123 -5.47 7.32 -8.04
C PRO A 123 -5.06 7.98 -6.71
N ALA A 124 -4.37 9.12 -6.74
CA ALA A 124 -4.06 9.88 -5.53
C ALA A 124 -5.34 10.37 -4.83
N LEU A 125 -6.25 11.01 -5.56
CA LEU A 125 -7.55 11.47 -5.02
C LEU A 125 -8.43 10.30 -4.56
N ALA A 126 -8.53 9.25 -5.39
CA ALA A 126 -9.30 8.06 -5.07
C ALA A 126 -8.77 7.37 -3.79
N GLY A 127 -7.46 7.38 -3.56
CA GLY A 127 -6.83 6.84 -2.35
C GLY A 127 -7.13 7.65 -1.08
N GLN A 128 -7.36 8.97 -1.18
CA GLN A 128 -7.59 9.81 0.01
C GLN A 128 -8.95 9.54 0.67
N LEU A 129 -10.00 9.27 -0.11
CA LEU A 129 -11.34 9.00 0.38
C LEU A 129 -11.41 7.83 1.40
N PRO A 130 -10.95 6.60 1.07
CA PRO A 130 -10.99 5.48 2.01
C PRO A 130 -10.09 5.70 3.23
N ILE A 131 -8.94 6.40 3.08
CA ILE A 131 -8.07 6.75 4.20
C ILE A 131 -8.78 7.71 5.16
N ALA A 132 -9.46 8.74 4.64
CA ALA A 132 -10.21 9.68 5.45
C ALA A 132 -11.35 9.00 6.21
N VAL A 133 -12.10 8.11 5.54
CA VAL A 133 -13.16 7.31 6.17
C VAL A 133 -12.60 6.39 7.26
N ALA A 134 -11.49 5.71 7.00
CA ALA A 134 -10.84 4.85 7.98
C ALA A 134 -10.35 5.63 9.22
N LYS A 135 -9.74 6.81 9.03
CA LYS A 135 -9.33 7.69 10.13
C LYS A 135 -10.53 8.15 10.97
N ARG A 136 -11.64 8.54 10.33
CA ARG A 136 -12.88 8.94 11.04
C ARG A 136 -13.42 7.81 11.91
N ARG A 137 -13.45 6.58 11.40
CA ARG A 137 -13.92 5.40 12.17
C ARG A 137 -13.03 5.08 13.37
N LEU A 138 -11.71 5.20 13.21
CA LEU A 138 -10.76 4.95 14.31
C LEU A 138 -10.87 6.00 15.41
N HIS A 139 -11.04 7.27 15.08
CA HIS A 139 -11.25 8.33 16.08
C HIS A 139 -12.61 8.20 16.78
N GLY A 140 -13.68 7.85 16.05
CA GLY A 140 -15.00 7.62 16.64
C GLY A 140 -15.02 6.45 17.63
N ALA A 141 -14.33 5.34 17.30
CA ALA A 141 -14.22 4.19 18.20
C ALA A 141 -13.38 4.49 19.46
N GLY A 142 -12.39 5.37 19.37
CA GLY A 142 -11.60 5.83 20.52
C GLY A 142 -12.39 6.75 21.46
N ALA A 143 -13.26 7.60 20.92
CA ALA A 143 -14.12 8.48 21.71
C ALA A 143 -15.20 7.71 22.51
N ALA A 144 -15.73 6.62 21.94
CA ALA A 144 -16.68 5.73 22.63
C ALA A 144 -16.05 4.90 23.77
N ALA A 145 -14.71 4.85 23.86
CA ALA A 145 -13.98 4.04 24.83
C ALA A 145 -13.41 4.82 26.04
N GLY A 146 -13.72 6.11 26.21
CA GLY A 146 -13.32 6.93 27.37
C GLY A 146 -14.47 7.25 28.34
N PRO A 147 -14.15 7.70 29.57
CA PRO A 147 -13.95 6.93 30.79
C PRO A 147 -15.27 6.55 31.50
N ALA A 148 -15.90 5.44 31.13
CA ALA A 148 -17.05 4.87 31.85
C ALA A 148 -16.63 3.77 32.85
N GLY A 149 -15.59 4.03 33.66
CA GLY A 149 -14.99 3.01 34.51
C GLY A 149 -14.11 3.54 35.63
N GLN A 150 -14.57 4.56 36.36
CA GLN A 150 -14.04 4.85 37.70
C GLN A 150 -14.99 4.17 38.71
N PRO A 151 -14.67 2.99 39.26
CA PRO A 151 -15.45 2.45 40.35
C PRO A 151 -15.34 3.41 41.54
N ALA A 152 -16.50 3.86 42.03
CA ALA A 152 -16.62 4.71 43.18
C ALA A 152 -15.83 4.10 44.36
N ARG A 153 -14.79 4.80 44.82
CA ARG A 153 -14.12 4.46 46.08
C ARG A 153 -15.14 4.65 47.20
N SER A 154 -15.66 3.56 47.75
CA SER A 154 -16.40 3.61 49.01
C SER A 154 -15.40 3.85 50.14
N THR A 155 -15.32 5.09 50.59
CA THR A 155 -14.64 5.44 51.84
C THR A 155 -15.51 4.90 52.97
N SER A 156 -15.21 3.68 53.44
CA SER A 156 -15.76 3.20 54.70
C SER A 156 -14.99 3.89 55.82
N ALA A 157 -15.68 4.79 56.50
CA ALA A 157 -15.28 5.26 57.81
C ALA A 157 -15.18 4.07 58.78
N ARG A 158 -14.09 4.02 59.54
CA ARG A 158 -14.02 3.45 60.89
C ARG A 158 -12.84 4.08 61.62
#